data_AF-A0A2P5A8V9-F1
#
_entry.id   AF-A0A2P5A8V9-F1
#
_cell.length_a   1.000
_cell.length_b   1.000
_cell.length_c   1.000
_cell.angle_alpha   90.00
_cell.angle_beta   90.00
_cell.angle_gamma   90.00
#
_symmetry.space_group_name_H-M   'P 1'
#
loop_
_entity.id
_entity.type
_entity.pdbx_description
1 polymer ?
#
loop_
_entity_poly.entity_id
_entity_poly.type
_entity_poly.pdbx_seq_one_letter_code
_entity_poly.pdbx_strand_id
1 'polypeptide(L)'
;ALFWKGVSKHDADKAIQLVFEAGESDGYQESSHGLSKLSMDHLFVQASKQWLRSHDVPKEARKTRITRWLQYRGFSWDVIS
;
A
#
# COMPACT_ATOMS: atom_id res chain seq x y z
N ALA A 1 -7.57 1.11 12.50
CA ALA A 1 -6.62 1.27 13.63
C ALA A 1 -6.76 2.64 14.32
N LEU A 2 -6.71 3.76 13.58
CA LEU A 2 -6.84 5.12 14.15
C LEU A 2 -8.18 5.36 14.86
N PHE A 3 -9.28 4.88 14.27
CA PHE A 3 -10.62 4.92 14.89
C PHE A 3 -10.66 4.31 16.31
N TRP A 4 -10.05 3.13 16.49
CA TRP A 4 -9.97 2.47 17.80
C TRP A 4 -9.14 3.23 18.83
N LYS A 5 -8.30 4.18 18.38
CA LYS A 5 -7.52 5.07 19.24
C LYS A 5 -8.25 6.38 19.56
N GLY A 6 -9.52 6.52 19.16
CA GLY A 6 -10.31 7.73 19.38
C GLY A 6 -9.95 8.89 18.44
N VAL A 7 -9.18 8.65 17.38
CA VAL A 7 -8.89 9.67 16.37
C VAL A 7 -10.16 9.92 15.55
N SER A 8 -10.54 11.19 15.40
CA SER A 8 -11.71 11.56 14.61
C SER A 8 -11.54 11.13 13.15
N LYS A 9 -12.64 10.81 12.47
CA LYS A 9 -12.59 10.44 11.05
C LYS A 9 -11.94 11.56 10.22
N HIS A 10 -12.31 12.82 10.48
CA HIS A 10 -11.73 13.99 9.84
C HIS A 10 -10.21 14.05 9.97
N ASP A 11 -9.68 13.84 11.18
CA ASP A 11 -8.23 13.92 11.41
C ASP A 11 -7.48 12.72 10.81
N ALA A 12 -8.12 11.54 10.81
CA ALA A 12 -7.59 10.37 10.11
C ALA A 12 -7.54 10.60 8.59
N ASP A 13 -8.60 11.12 7.99
CA ASP A 13 -8.69 11.40 6.56
C ASP A 13 -7.66 12.48 6.16
N LYS A 14 -7.52 13.54 6.97
CA LYS A 14 -6.50 14.58 6.76
C LYS A 14 -5.08 14.02 6.86
N ALA A 15 -4.80 13.13 7.82
CA ALA A 15 -3.49 12.51 7.96
C ALA A 15 -3.18 11.56 6.79
N ILE A 16 -4.18 10.81 6.30
CA ILE A 16 -4.09 9.97 5.10
C ILE A 16 -3.74 10.86 3.89
N GLN A 17 -4.46 11.95 3.70
CA GLN A 17 -4.21 12.90 2.62
C GLN A 17 -2.78 13.44 2.65
N LEU A 18 -2.28 13.83 3.82
CA LEU A 18 -0.91 14.34 3.96
C LEU A 18 0.17 13.29 3.61
N VAL A 19 -0.05 12.01 3.93
CA VAL A 19 0.95 10.96 3.66
C VAL A 19 0.91 10.51 2.19
N PHE A 20 -0.28 10.44 1.61
CA PHE A 20 -0.47 9.88 0.26
C PHE A 20 -0.56 10.93 -0.84
N GLU A 21 -0.86 12.19 -0.55
CA GLU A 21 -0.98 13.27 -1.54
C GLU A 21 0.06 14.40 -1.37
N ALA A 22 0.59 14.64 -0.16
CA ALA A 22 1.44 15.83 0.08
C ALA A 22 2.94 15.67 -0.26
N GLY A 23 3.33 14.63 -1.00
CA GLY A 23 4.66 14.60 -1.62
C GLY A 23 4.63 15.47 -2.87
N GLU A 24 5.52 16.48 -2.96
CA GLU A 24 5.60 17.45 -4.06
C GLU A 24 5.10 16.87 -5.37
N SER A 25 3.91 17.32 -5.77
CA SER A 25 3.34 17.08 -7.09
C SER A 25 4.24 17.78 -8.10
N ASP A 26 5.34 17.13 -8.48
CA ASP A 26 6.08 17.48 -9.68
C ASP A 26 5.27 17.01 -10.89
N GLY A 27 4.15 17.72 -11.11
CA GLY A 27 3.33 17.81 -12.32
C GLY A 27 2.75 16.56 -12.97
N TYR A 28 3.21 15.35 -12.64
CA TYR A 28 2.93 14.15 -13.41
C TYR A 28 2.91 12.92 -12.51
N GLN A 29 1.80 12.19 -12.55
CA GLN A 29 1.54 10.93 -11.84
C GLN A 29 1.14 11.07 -10.37
N GLU A 30 -0.02 11.67 -10.15
CA GLU A 30 -0.97 11.06 -9.22
C GLU A 30 -1.10 9.60 -9.66
N SER A 31 -0.53 8.67 -8.89
CA SER A 31 -0.57 7.26 -9.29
C SER A 31 -2.04 6.87 -9.39
N SER A 32 -2.42 6.11 -10.42
CA SER A 32 -3.79 5.67 -10.66
C SER A 32 -4.43 4.89 -9.49
N HIS A 33 -3.66 4.68 -8.43
CA HIS A 33 -3.96 3.88 -7.25
C HIS A 33 -4.13 4.73 -5.97
N GLY A 34 -4.08 6.06 -6.06
CA GLY A 34 -4.27 6.96 -4.90
C GLY A 34 -3.10 6.97 -3.90
N LEU A 35 -1.90 6.60 -4.36
CA LEU A 35 -0.69 6.56 -3.54
C LEU A 35 0.38 7.49 -4.12
N SER A 36 1.04 8.28 -3.28
CA SER A 36 2.25 9.02 -3.68
C SER A 36 3.34 8.05 -4.14
N LYS A 37 4.25 8.53 -4.99
CA LYS A 37 5.42 7.76 -5.44
C LYS A 37 6.22 7.17 -4.27
N LEU A 38 6.47 7.96 -3.24
CA LEU A 38 7.18 7.51 -2.02
C LEU A 38 6.44 6.37 -1.31
N SER A 39 5.11 6.46 -1.24
CA SER A 39 4.28 5.41 -0.64
C SER A 39 4.31 4.12 -1.48
N MET A 40 4.28 4.25 -2.81
CA MET A 40 4.43 3.12 -3.73
C MET A 40 5.82 2.47 -3.63
N ASP A 41 6.88 3.25 -3.57
CA ASP A 41 8.25 2.73 -3.42
C ASP A 41 8.40 1.97 -2.09
N HIS A 42 7.85 2.51 -1.00
CA HIS A 42 7.86 1.82 0.27
C HIS A 42 7.05 0.51 0.22
N LEU A 43 5.87 0.53 -0.40
CA LEU A 43 5.07 -0.68 -0.61
C LEU A 43 5.86 -1.73 -1.40
N PHE A 44 6.51 -1.34 -2.49
CA PHE A 44 7.30 -2.21 -3.34
C PHE A 44 8.45 -2.89 -2.58
N VAL A 45 9.16 -2.14 -1.73
CA VAL A 45 10.23 -2.68 -0.87
C VAL A 45 9.69 -3.76 0.08
N GLN A 46 8.54 -3.51 0.72
CA GLN A 46 7.95 -4.47 1.66
C GLN A 46 7.38 -5.70 0.94
N ALA A 47 6.70 -5.49 -0.19
CA ALA A 47 6.16 -6.57 -1.02
C ALA A 47 7.28 -7.48 -1.56
N SER A 48 8.40 -6.90 -1.99
CA SER A 48 9.59 -7.63 -2.45
C SER A 48 10.18 -8.53 -1.36
N LYS A 49 10.28 -8.01 -0.13
CA LYS A 49 10.72 -8.82 1.04
C LYS A 49 9.75 -9.97 1.29
N GLN A 50 8.45 -9.72 1.22
CA GLN A 50 7.44 -10.77 1.42
C GLN A 50 7.47 -11.83 0.30
N TRP A 51 7.71 -11.42 -0.94
CA TRP A 51 7.87 -12.32 -2.08
C TRP A 51 9.07 -13.25 -1.88
N LEU A 52 10.23 -12.72 -1.47
CA LEU A 52 11.44 -13.51 -1.19
C LEU A 52 11.26 -14.48 -0.02
N ARG A 53 10.48 -14.11 0.99
CA ARG A 53 10.12 -15.02 2.11
C ARG A 53 9.36 -16.26 1.65
N SER A 54 8.69 -16.19 0.50
CA SER A 54 7.94 -17.31 -0.09
C SER A 54 8.70 -17.97 -1.25
N HIS A 55 10.03 -17.91 -1.25
CA HIS A 55 10.84 -18.48 -2.35
C HIS A 55 10.75 -20.01 -2.46
N ASP A 56 10.40 -20.66 -1.35
CA ASP A 56 10.30 -22.10 -1.15
C ASP A 56 9.11 -22.77 -1.88
N VAL A 57 8.15 -21.96 -2.33
CA VAL A 57 6.94 -22.46 -3.01
C VAL A 57 6.91 -22.13 -4.50
N PRO A 58 6.09 -22.88 -5.28
CA PRO A 58 5.87 -22.59 -6.69
C PRO A 58 5.39 -21.15 -6.92
N LYS A 59 5.71 -20.62 -8.12
CA LYS A 59 5.40 -19.23 -8.50
C LYS A 59 3.94 -18.86 -8.29
N GLU A 60 2.99 -19.73 -8.63
CA GLU A 60 1.55 -19.46 -8.47
C GLU A 60 1.11 -19.41 -7.01
N ALA A 61 1.67 -20.25 -6.15
CA ALA A 61 1.46 -20.16 -4.71
C ALA A 61 2.06 -18.85 -4.15
N ARG A 62 3.21 -18.42 -4.69
CA ARG A 62 3.85 -17.15 -4.31
C ARG A 62 3.00 -15.93 -4.68
N LYS A 63 2.42 -15.91 -5.89
CA LYS A 63 1.45 -14.88 -6.31
C LYS A 63 0.26 -14.82 -5.36
N THR A 64 -0.36 -15.96 -5.09
CA THR A 64 -1.49 -16.05 -4.16
C THR A 64 -1.13 -15.52 -2.76
N ARG A 65 0.07 -15.84 -2.26
CA ARG A 65 0.56 -15.36 -0.96
C ARG A 65 0.74 -13.84 -0.94
N ILE A 66 1.33 -13.24 -1.99
CA ILE A 66 1.51 -11.78 -2.01
C ILE A 66 0.18 -11.04 -2.15
N THR A 67 -0.76 -11.54 -2.97
CA THR A 67 -2.11 -11.01 -3.09
C THR A 67 -2.83 -11.01 -1.73
N ARG A 68 -2.86 -12.15 -1.04
CA ARG A 68 -3.48 -12.24 0.30
C ARG A 68 -2.79 -11.33 1.31
N TRP A 69 -1.46 -11.22 1.24
CA TRP A 69 -0.67 -10.37 2.15
C TRP A 69 -1.00 -8.87 1.98
N LEU A 70 -1.27 -8.43 0.76
CA LEU A 70 -1.74 -7.07 0.46
C LEU A 70 -3.19 -6.86 0.93
N GLN A 71 -4.09 -7.81 0.64
CA GLN A 71 -5.49 -7.75 1.08
C GLN A 71 -5.65 -7.67 2.60
N TYR A 72 -4.89 -8.48 3.36
CA TYR A 72 -4.93 -8.43 4.83
C TYR A 72 -4.44 -7.11 5.42
N ARG A 73 -3.75 -6.28 4.63
CA ARG A 73 -3.31 -4.92 5.02
C ARG A 73 -4.26 -3.83 4.53
N GLY A 74 -5.32 -4.19 3.83
CA GLY A 74 -6.35 -3.26 3.36
C GLY A 74 -6.00 -2.54 2.05
N PHE A 75 -5.06 -3.05 1.25
CA PHE A 75 -4.83 -2.51 -0.10
C PHE A 75 -5.97 -2.88 -1.05
N SER A 76 -6.36 -1.95 -1.93
CA SER A 76 -7.39 -2.16 -2.94
C SER A 76 -6.91 -3.09 -4.06
N TRP A 77 -7.85 -3.58 -4.86
CA TRP A 77 -7.54 -4.38 -6.04
C TRP A 77 -6.72 -3.62 -7.07
N ASP A 78 -6.89 -2.31 -7.18
CA ASP A 78 -6.15 -1.48 -8.13
C ASP A 78 -4.64 -1.55 -7.84
N VAL A 79 -4.24 -1.58 -6.56
CA VAL A 79 -2.83 -1.73 -6.15
C VAL A 79 -2.29 -3.15 -6.42
N ILE A 80 -3.18 -4.14 -6.54
CA ILE A 80 -2.85 -5.57 -6.63
C ILE A 80 -2.80 -6.05 -8.09
N SER A 81 -3.52 -5.40 -9.01
CA SER A 81 -3.74 -5.82 -10.40
C SER A 81 -2.51 -5.72 -11.29
#